data_AF-A0A2U3PCM5-F1
#
_entry.id   AF-A0A2U3PCM5-F1
#
_cell.length_a   1.000
_cell.length_b   1.000
_cell.length_c   1.000
_cell.angle_alpha   90.00
_cell.angle_beta   90.00
_cell.angle_gamma   90.00
#
_symmetry.space_group_name_H-M   'P 1'
#
loop_
_entity.id
_entity.type
_entity.pdbx_description
1 polymer ?
#
loop_
_entity_poly.entity_id
_entity_poly.type
_entity_poly.pdbx_seq_one_letter_code
_entity_poly.pdbx_strand_id
1 'polypeptide(L)'
;MPAWNGKYSLVRYAVQKTGTSVAAGQAEPTFSADYVFVTSCSSGPCVATATNGPVPKNPTLPQPSHYVWDGTRWVEHFDFQWDCYMGEGNPKVWAPAKSWAFYTPQPDGSLRGTWHTDIDSGPCRGTVEMPVAAFSAG
;
A
#
# COMPACT_ATOMS: atom_id res chain seq x y z
N MET A 1 2.06 -23.89 -3.23
CA MET A 1 1.72 -22.70 -4.03
C MET A 1 1.66 -21.51 -3.10
N PRO A 2 2.13 -20.32 -3.50
CA PRO A 2 2.06 -19.13 -2.65
C PRO A 2 0.59 -18.81 -2.38
N ALA A 3 0.27 -18.49 -1.12
CA ALA A 3 -1.08 -18.20 -0.70
C ALA A 3 -1.08 -17.07 0.33
N TRP A 4 -1.90 -16.06 0.08
CA TRP A 4 -2.28 -15.05 1.05
C TRP A 4 -3.80 -15.11 1.16
N ASN A 5 -4.30 -15.79 2.20
CA ASN A 5 -5.71 -16.13 2.36
C ASN A 5 -6.17 -15.91 3.80
N GLY A 6 -7.39 -15.41 3.97
CA GLY A 6 -7.98 -15.17 5.28
C GLY A 6 -7.93 -13.71 5.68
N LYS A 7 -8.24 -13.41 6.95
CA LYS A 7 -8.32 -12.04 7.44
C LYS A 7 -6.94 -11.53 7.86
N TYR A 8 -6.53 -10.37 7.34
CA TYR A 8 -5.26 -9.73 7.68
C TYR A 8 -5.45 -8.26 8.01
N SER A 9 -4.73 -7.78 9.02
CA SER A 9 -4.55 -6.36 9.29
C SER A 9 -3.31 -5.85 8.57
N LEU A 10 -3.51 -4.98 7.57
CA LEU A 10 -2.43 -4.32 6.84
C LEU A 10 -2.01 -3.06 7.60
N VAL A 11 -0.78 -3.06 8.11
CA VAL A 11 -0.16 -1.98 8.86
C VAL A 11 0.76 -1.18 7.95
N ARG A 12 0.59 0.14 7.96
CA ARG A 12 1.41 1.11 7.25
C ARG A 12 2.16 1.94 8.29
N TYR A 13 3.48 1.78 8.37
CA TYR A 13 4.31 2.46 9.36
C TYR A 13 4.68 3.87 8.89
N ALA A 14 3.69 4.75 8.72
CA ALA A 14 3.88 6.09 8.17
C ALA A 14 4.83 6.97 9.02
N VAL A 15 4.96 6.69 10.31
CA VAL A 15 5.95 7.34 11.20
C VAL A 15 7.40 7.05 10.81
N GLN A 16 7.64 6.01 10.01
CA GLN A 16 8.96 5.59 9.53
C GLN A 16 9.13 5.88 8.03
N LYS A 17 8.25 6.69 7.42
CA LYS A 17 8.37 6.99 6.01
C LYS A 17 9.60 7.84 5.72
N THR A 18 10.23 7.58 4.59
CA THR A 18 11.43 8.26 4.11
C THR A 18 11.27 8.59 2.63
N GLY A 19 12.21 9.34 2.04
CA GLY A 19 12.15 9.67 0.61
C GLY A 19 12.53 11.11 0.31
N THR A 20 12.38 11.49 -0.96
CA THR A 20 12.77 12.81 -1.47
C THR A 20 11.62 13.82 -1.48
N SER A 21 10.37 13.34 -1.41
CA SER A 21 9.19 14.21 -1.32
C SER A 21 9.12 14.88 0.05
N VAL A 22 8.60 16.11 0.09
CA VAL A 22 8.25 16.77 1.36
C VAL A 22 7.22 15.95 2.17
N ALA A 23 6.37 15.17 1.48
CA ALA A 23 5.39 14.30 2.13
C ALA A 23 6.05 13.21 2.99
N ALA A 24 7.27 12.79 2.66
CA ALA A 24 8.03 11.83 3.47
C ALA A 24 8.47 12.43 4.82
N GLY A 25 8.69 13.74 4.89
CA GLY A 25 9.05 14.43 6.14
C GLY A 25 7.86 14.82 7.02
N GLN A 26 6.64 14.72 6.52
CA GLN A 26 5.44 15.14 7.24
C GLN A 26 5.03 14.11 8.30
N ALA A 27 4.74 14.58 9.51
CA ALA A 27 4.28 13.72 10.59
C ALA A 27 2.97 13.02 10.22
N GLU A 28 2.97 11.70 10.31
CA GLU A 28 1.80 10.86 10.04
C GLU A 28 1.84 9.62 10.93
N PRO A 29 0.79 9.31 11.71
CA PRO A 29 0.80 8.17 12.61
C PRO A 29 0.79 6.85 11.83
N THR A 30 1.25 5.77 12.47
CA THR A 30 1.03 4.42 11.94
C THR A 30 -0.47 4.15 11.91
N PHE A 31 -0.94 3.57 10.82
CA PHE A 31 -2.34 3.20 10.65
C PHE A 31 -2.47 1.80 10.10
N SER A 32 -3.63 1.18 10.35
CA SER A 32 -3.95 -0.14 9.85
C SER A 32 -5.38 -0.23 9.35
N ALA A 33 -5.63 -1.24 8.52
CA ALA A 33 -6.97 -1.62 8.11
C ALA A 33 -7.03 -3.12 7.86
N ASP A 34 -8.15 -3.73 8.22
CA ASP A 34 -8.40 -5.15 8.04
C ASP A 34 -8.99 -5.42 6.66
N TYR A 35 -8.55 -6.52 6.03
CA TYR A 35 -9.04 -7.02 4.75
C TYR A 35 -9.18 -8.54 4.83
N VAL A 36 -9.99 -9.10 3.93
CA VAL A 36 -10.03 -10.54 3.66
C VAL A 36 -9.30 -10.79 2.35
N PHE A 37 -8.33 -11.70 2.35
CA PHE A 37 -7.59 -12.07 1.15
C PHE A 37 -8.07 -13.40 0.58
N VAL A 38 -8.15 -13.45 -0.74
CA VAL A 38 -8.38 -14.68 -1.52
C VAL A 38 -7.36 -14.76 -2.64
N THR A 39 -6.63 -15.88 -2.69
CA THR A 39 -5.62 -16.17 -3.71
C THR A 39 -6.18 -17.11 -4.78
N SER A 40 -5.98 -16.77 -6.05
CA SER A 40 -6.23 -17.65 -7.20
C SER A 40 -4.95 -17.83 -8.03
N CYS A 41 -4.64 -19.07 -8.40
CA CYS A 41 -3.48 -19.43 -9.23
C CYS A 41 -3.88 -20.24 -10.49
N SER A 42 -5.18 -20.38 -10.78
CA SER A 42 -5.68 -21.33 -11.78
C SER A 42 -5.49 -20.90 -13.23
N SER A 43 -5.26 -19.60 -13.48
CA SER A 43 -5.22 -19.01 -14.83
C SER A 43 -3.92 -18.29 -15.17
N GLY A 44 -2.84 -18.51 -14.43
CA GLY A 44 -1.56 -17.84 -14.62
C GLY A 44 -0.81 -17.58 -13.31
N PRO A 45 -0.09 -16.44 -13.19
CA PRO A 45 0.52 -16.03 -11.93
C PRO A 45 -0.50 -16.02 -10.79
N CYS A 46 -0.08 -16.40 -9.59
CA CYS A 46 -0.95 -16.33 -8.42
C CYS A 46 -1.30 -14.88 -8.12
N VAL A 47 -2.59 -14.59 -7.90
CA VAL A 47 -3.10 -13.27 -7.54
C VAL A 47 -3.86 -13.37 -6.23
N ALA A 48 -3.42 -12.60 -5.22
CA ALA A 48 -4.14 -12.38 -3.98
C ALA A 48 -4.97 -11.10 -4.09
N THR A 49 -6.28 -11.20 -3.89
CA THR A 49 -7.20 -10.06 -3.96
C THR A 49 -7.65 -9.67 -2.56
N ALA A 50 -7.49 -8.40 -2.20
CA ALA A 50 -7.93 -7.87 -0.91
C ALA A 50 -9.37 -7.36 -1.01
N THR A 51 -10.28 -7.99 -0.27
CA THR A 51 -11.71 -7.66 -0.24
C THR A 51 -12.15 -7.29 1.17
N ASN A 52 -13.40 -6.82 1.30
CA ASN A 52 -14.04 -6.49 2.58
C ASN A 52 -13.24 -5.52 3.47
N GLY A 53 -12.43 -4.66 2.85
CA GLY A 53 -11.73 -3.58 3.53
C GLY A 53 -12.55 -2.29 3.62
N PRO A 54 -12.08 -1.30 4.40
CA PRO A 54 -12.71 0.00 4.45
C PRO A 54 -12.61 0.72 3.10
N VAL A 55 -13.61 1.54 2.80
CA VAL A 55 -13.57 2.42 1.62
C VAL A 55 -12.42 3.43 1.80
N PRO A 56 -11.44 3.49 0.88
CA PRO A 56 -10.36 4.46 0.92
C PRO A 56 -10.89 5.90 0.89
N LYS A 57 -10.26 6.77 1.69
CA LYS A 57 -10.56 8.22 1.67
C LYS A 57 -10.19 8.89 0.34
N ASN A 58 -9.21 8.31 -0.37
CA ASN A 58 -8.81 8.77 -1.69
C ASN A 58 -9.58 7.95 -2.75
N PRO A 59 -10.57 8.57 -3.43
CA PRO A 59 -11.43 7.85 -4.38
C PRO A 59 -10.71 7.46 -5.67
N THR A 60 -9.47 7.92 -5.88
CA THR A 60 -8.68 7.59 -7.07
C THR A 60 -7.90 6.28 -6.93
N LEU A 61 -7.87 5.70 -5.73
CA LEU A 61 -7.24 4.40 -5.51
C LEU A 61 -8.09 3.28 -6.12
N PRO A 62 -7.50 2.40 -6.95
CA PRO A 62 -8.23 1.28 -7.53
C PRO A 62 -8.67 0.29 -6.45
N GLN A 63 -9.82 -0.33 -6.68
CA GLN A 63 -10.40 -1.34 -5.80
C GLN A 63 -11.01 -2.49 -6.62
N PRO A 64 -10.90 -3.74 -6.14
CA PRO A 64 -10.10 -4.17 -4.99
C PRO A 64 -8.58 -4.12 -5.28
N SER A 65 -7.77 -4.17 -4.23
CA SER A 65 -6.32 -4.32 -4.39
C SER A 65 -5.96 -5.71 -4.89
N HIS A 66 -5.03 -5.79 -5.85
CA HIS A 66 -4.57 -7.04 -6.45
C HIS A 66 -3.06 -7.17 -6.32
N TYR A 67 -2.63 -8.23 -5.62
CA TYR A 67 -1.23 -8.55 -5.44
C TYR A 67 -0.87 -9.77 -6.27
N VAL A 68 0.07 -9.61 -7.20
CA VAL A 68 0.58 -10.69 -8.03
C VAL A 68 1.85 -11.27 -7.39
N TRP A 69 1.97 -12.59 -7.37
CA TRP A 69 3.19 -13.26 -6.90
C TRP A 69 4.31 -13.15 -7.93
N ASP A 70 5.46 -12.59 -7.55
CA ASP A 70 6.63 -12.40 -8.43
C ASP A 70 7.64 -13.56 -8.39
N GLY A 71 7.39 -14.59 -7.59
CA GLY A 71 8.34 -15.69 -7.31
C GLY A 71 8.87 -15.66 -5.88
N THR A 72 8.90 -14.49 -5.24
CA THR A 72 9.46 -14.29 -3.90
C THR A 72 8.56 -13.47 -2.96
N ARG A 73 7.72 -12.61 -3.51
CA ARG A 73 6.86 -11.68 -2.78
C ARG A 73 5.59 -11.37 -3.56
N TRP A 74 4.62 -10.84 -2.84
CA TRP A 74 3.38 -10.29 -3.37
C TRP A 74 3.59 -8.84 -3.77
N VAL A 75 3.19 -8.48 -4.99
CA VAL A 75 3.42 -7.16 -5.57
C VAL A 75 2.11 -6.60 -6.09
N GLU A 76 1.75 -5.43 -5.62
CA GLU A 76 0.69 -4.61 -6.20
C GLU A 76 1.32 -3.38 -6.86
N HIS A 77 0.78 -2.97 -8.00
CA HIS A 77 1.13 -1.72 -8.66
C HIS A 77 -0.14 -0.95 -9.04
N PHE A 78 -0.17 0.36 -8.86
CA PHE A 78 -1.29 1.19 -9.29
C PHE A 78 -0.92 2.66 -9.48
N ASP A 79 -1.72 3.31 -10.31
CA ASP A 79 -1.70 4.76 -10.49
C ASP A 79 -2.84 5.38 -9.68
N PHE A 80 -2.61 6.57 -9.12
CA PHE A 80 -3.61 7.31 -8.36
C PHE A 80 -3.28 8.82 -8.34
N GLN A 81 -4.09 9.61 -7.66
CA GLN A 81 -3.79 11.01 -7.37
C GLN A 81 -3.31 11.14 -5.92
N TRP A 82 -2.08 11.58 -5.70
CA TRP A 82 -1.55 11.91 -4.39
C TRP A 82 -2.23 13.17 -3.83
N ASP A 83 -2.76 13.09 -2.61
CA ASP A 83 -3.25 14.26 -1.85
C ASP A 83 -2.06 14.92 -1.15
N CYS A 84 -1.51 15.97 -1.74
CA CYS A 84 -0.39 16.68 -1.12
C CYS A 84 -0.90 17.52 0.04
N TYR A 85 -0.55 17.13 1.27
CA TYR A 85 -0.90 17.89 2.46
C TYR A 85 -0.13 19.21 2.50
N MET A 86 -0.87 20.33 2.40
CA MET A 86 -0.33 21.68 2.37
C MET A 86 -0.38 22.38 3.74
N GLY A 87 -0.69 21.66 4.82
CA GLY A 87 -0.96 22.24 6.13
C GLY A 87 -2.46 22.43 6.40
N GLU A 88 -2.80 22.64 7.67
CA GLU A 88 -4.19 22.81 8.11
C GLU A 88 -4.83 24.05 7.48
N GLY A 89 -6.08 23.94 7.04
CA GLY A 89 -6.84 25.02 6.41
C GLY A 89 -6.49 25.30 4.94
N ASN A 90 -5.44 24.69 4.40
CA ASN A 90 -5.07 24.85 2.99
C ASN A 90 -5.84 23.89 2.06
N PRO A 91 -6.17 24.31 0.83
CA PRO A 91 -6.78 23.42 -0.16
C PRO A 91 -5.89 22.22 -0.49
N LYS A 92 -6.54 21.10 -0.83
CA LYS A 92 -5.86 19.90 -1.33
C LYS A 92 -5.19 20.19 -2.67
N VAL A 93 -3.94 19.75 -2.82
CA VAL A 93 -3.24 19.79 -4.11
C VAL A 93 -3.03 18.36 -4.57
N TRP A 94 -3.74 17.98 -5.63
CA TRP A 94 -3.66 16.64 -6.20
C TRP A 94 -2.55 16.57 -7.24
N ALA A 95 -1.76 15.50 -7.22
CA ALA A 95 -0.74 15.24 -8.22
C ALA A 95 -0.77 13.77 -8.67
N PRO A 96 -0.55 13.48 -9.97
CA PRO A 96 -0.38 12.10 -10.42
C PRO A 96 0.74 11.40 -9.66
N ALA A 97 0.49 10.14 -9.28
CA ALA A 97 1.45 9.32 -8.57
C ALA A 97 1.29 7.84 -8.93
N LYS A 98 2.38 7.10 -8.76
CA LYS A 98 2.46 5.64 -8.98
C LYS A 98 2.95 4.98 -7.73
N SER A 99 2.36 3.85 -7.37
CA SER A 99 2.68 3.13 -6.15
C SER A 99 2.93 1.66 -6.42
N TRP A 100 3.85 1.12 -5.61
CA TRP A 100 4.12 -0.30 -5.54
C TRP A 100 4.14 -0.74 -4.09
N ALA A 101 3.38 -1.78 -3.78
CA ALA A 101 3.38 -2.39 -2.46
C ALA A 101 3.95 -3.82 -2.54
N PHE A 102 4.98 -4.07 -1.74
CA PHE A 102 5.70 -5.33 -1.70
C PHE A 102 5.49 -6.02 -0.36
N TYR A 103 5.07 -7.28 -0.38
CA TYR A 103 4.86 -8.09 0.83
C TYR A 103 5.54 -9.45 0.68
N THR A 104 6.56 -9.68 1.49
CA THR A 104 7.30 -10.94 1.57
C THR A 104 6.79 -11.76 2.75
N PRO A 105 6.32 -13.01 2.52
CA PRO A 105 5.95 -13.91 3.61
C PRO A 105 7.11 -14.15 4.59
N GLN A 106 6.80 -14.20 5.87
CA GLN A 106 7.75 -14.46 6.96
C GLN A 106 7.50 -15.84 7.59
N PRO A 107 8.49 -16.46 8.26
CA PRO A 107 8.32 -17.74 8.95
C PRO A 107 7.24 -17.72 10.05
N ASP A 108 6.96 -16.55 10.63
CA ASP A 108 5.94 -16.35 11.67
C ASP A 108 4.51 -16.21 11.09
N GLY A 109 4.35 -16.33 9.77
CA GLY A 109 3.07 -16.17 9.08
C GLY A 109 2.67 -14.73 8.80
N SER A 110 3.43 -13.74 9.28
CA SER A 110 3.25 -12.35 8.86
C SER A 110 3.78 -12.13 7.45
N LEU A 111 3.41 -11.00 6.85
CA LEU A 111 4.08 -10.50 5.65
C LEU A 111 4.73 -9.16 5.98
N ARG A 112 5.90 -8.90 5.42
CA ARG A 112 6.67 -7.66 5.62
C ARG A 112 7.16 -7.11 4.30
N GLY A 113 7.28 -5.80 4.19
CA GLY A 113 7.96 -5.19 3.07
C GLY A 113 7.81 -3.68 3.05
N THR A 114 7.65 -3.13 1.86
CA THR A 114 7.74 -1.69 1.61
C THR A 114 6.65 -1.26 0.64
N TRP A 115 6.12 -0.06 0.86
CA TRP A 115 5.32 0.69 -0.08
C TRP A 115 6.18 1.84 -0.62
N HIS A 116 6.47 1.77 -1.92
CA HIS A 116 7.15 2.82 -2.67
C HIS A 116 6.12 3.65 -3.46
N THR A 117 6.27 4.97 -3.44
CA THR A 117 5.45 5.89 -4.24
C THR A 117 6.32 6.92 -4.95
N ASP A 118 6.10 7.06 -6.24
CA ASP A 118 6.58 8.18 -7.05
C ASP A 118 5.47 9.20 -7.23
N ILE A 119 5.73 10.46 -6.90
CA ILE A 119 4.81 11.59 -7.10
C ILE A 119 5.38 12.44 -8.23
N ASP A 120 4.67 12.49 -9.35
CA ASP A 120 5.21 12.97 -10.63
C ASP A 120 5.39 14.50 -10.67
N SER A 121 4.60 15.24 -9.90
CA SER A 121 4.53 16.69 -10.00
C SER A 121 4.01 17.39 -8.75
N GLY A 122 3.96 18.73 -8.81
CA GLY A 122 3.42 19.57 -7.74
C GLY A 122 4.33 19.70 -6.52
N PRO A 123 3.81 20.27 -5.41
CA PRO A 123 4.60 20.56 -4.21
C PRO A 123 5.16 19.31 -3.51
N CYS A 124 4.47 18.18 -3.67
CA CYS A 124 4.92 16.88 -3.13
C CYS A 124 5.73 16.05 -4.12
N ARG A 125 6.19 16.61 -5.26
CA ARG A 125 7.00 15.86 -6.22
C ARG A 125 8.21 15.19 -5.54
N GLY A 126 8.45 13.94 -5.87
CA GLY A 126 9.53 13.13 -5.33
C GLY A 126 9.03 11.75 -4.93
N THR A 127 9.76 11.11 -4.02
CA THR A 127 9.52 9.73 -3.61
C THR A 127 9.09 9.64 -2.15
N VAL A 128 8.27 8.63 -1.85
CA VAL A 128 7.92 8.21 -0.48
C VAL A 128 8.12 6.70 -0.37
N GLU A 129 8.86 6.29 0.64
CA GLU A 129 9.11 4.90 1.02
C GLU A 129 8.56 4.66 2.41
N MET A 130 7.70 3.67 2.57
CA MET A 130 7.04 3.40 3.85
C MET A 130 7.09 1.90 4.15
N PRO A 131 7.61 1.48 5.32
CA PRO A 131 7.53 0.09 5.72
C PRO A 131 6.07 -0.35 5.90
N VAL A 132 5.78 -1.57 5.47
CA VAL A 132 4.45 -2.18 5.61
C VAL A 132 4.53 -3.58 6.18
N ALA A 133 3.45 -4.01 6.83
CA ALA A 133 3.29 -5.37 7.30
C ALA A 133 1.84 -5.83 7.16
N ALA A 134 1.63 -7.14 7.09
CA ALA A 134 0.32 -7.75 7.22
C ALA A 134 0.37 -8.84 8.28
N PHE A 135 -0.56 -8.78 9.22
CA PHE A 135 -0.69 -9.76 10.30
C PHE A 135 -2.02 -10.47 10.20
N SER A 136 -2.06 -11.78 10.39
CA SER A 136 -3.33 -12.50 10.51
C SER A 136 -4.18 -11.87 11.63
N ALA A 137 -5.47 -11.70 11.35
CA ALA A 137 -6.44 -11.06 12.23
C ALA A 137 -7.67 -11.96 12.50
N GLY A 138 -7.55 -13.25 12.22
CA GLY A 138 -8.60 -14.26 12.37
C GLY A 138 -8.32 -15.53 11.56
#